data_AF-A0A5S5C307-F1
#
_entry.id   AF-A0A5S5C307-F1
#
_cell.length_a   1.000
_cell.length_b   1.000
_cell.length_c   1.000
_cell.angle_alpha   90.00
_cell.angle_beta   90.00
_cell.angle_gamma   90.00
#
_symmetry.space_group_name_H-M   'P 1'
#
loop_
_entity.id
_entity.type
_entity.pdbx_description
1 polymer ?
#
loop_
_entity_poly.entity_id
_entity_poly.type
_entity_poly.pdbx_seq_one_letter_code
_entity_poly.pdbx_strand_id
1 'polypeptide(L)'
;MTKLSNLVFILTALLLTYSCDSLSKEEEAFDKKMQEIIDVHDEVMPKMGEMSALIKNLESKIDTTNATRNYKQAQQNLKDGYDFMMEWMSDFSQKFPHDDKNKELSNEELNVKMKILEQEEVEVKELRDQINSSIQNAKSVLKITEEE
;
A
#
# COMPACT_ATOMS: atom_id res chain seq x y z
N MET A 1 33.91 -60.61 -10.28
CA MET A 1 32.46 -60.53 -10.49
C MET A 1 31.80 -60.11 -9.19
N THR A 2 30.86 -59.17 -9.31
CA THR A 2 29.81 -58.79 -8.35
C THR A 2 30.21 -58.25 -6.96
N LYS A 3 30.87 -57.09 -6.95
CA LYS A 3 30.58 -56.04 -5.94
C LYS A 3 30.16 -54.76 -6.66
N LEU A 4 29.04 -54.83 -7.37
CA LEU A 4 28.47 -53.69 -8.10
C LEU A 4 26.95 -53.57 -7.89
N SER A 5 26.45 -54.06 -6.76
CA SER A 5 24.98 -54.16 -6.53
C SER A 5 24.41 -53.14 -5.56
N ASN A 6 25.22 -52.38 -4.81
CA ASN A 6 24.70 -51.51 -3.74
C ASN A 6 25.05 -50.02 -3.88
N LEU A 7 25.52 -49.58 -5.05
CA LEU A 7 25.80 -48.16 -5.32
C LEU A 7 24.88 -47.58 -6.41
N VAL A 8 23.66 -48.09 -6.54
CA VAL A 8 22.67 -47.60 -7.52
C VAL A 8 21.41 -47.03 -6.84
N PHE A 9 21.33 -47.06 -5.50
CA PHE A 9 20.09 -46.71 -4.78
C PHE A 9 20.14 -45.41 -3.95
N ILE A 10 21.13 -44.53 -4.17
CA ILE A 10 21.26 -43.26 -3.43
C ILE A 10 21.29 -42.02 -4.36
N LEU A 11 21.03 -42.17 -5.66
CA LEU A 11 21.17 -41.05 -6.62
C LEU A 11 19.91 -40.69 -7.42
N THR A 12 18.72 -41.11 -7.00
CA THR A 12 17.47 -40.92 -7.76
C THR A 12 16.35 -40.22 -7.00
N ALA A 13 16.65 -39.51 -5.90
CA ALA A 13 15.64 -38.76 -5.13
C ALA A 13 15.93 -37.24 -5.00
N LEU A 14 16.77 -36.68 -5.88
CA LEU A 14 17.01 -35.23 -5.95
C LEU A 14 16.65 -34.68 -7.34
N LEU A 15 15.47 -35.04 -7.82
CA LEU A 15 14.77 -34.32 -8.89
C LEU A 15 13.42 -33.87 -8.33
N LEU A 16 13.46 -33.10 -7.24
CA LEU A 16 12.40 -32.13 -7.02
C LEU A 16 12.65 -31.03 -8.06
N THR A 17 11.99 -31.19 -9.20
CA THR A 17 11.85 -30.16 -10.21
C THR A 17 11.20 -28.96 -9.52
N TYR A 18 12.01 -27.97 -9.17
CA TYR A 18 11.54 -26.61 -9.01
C TYR A 18 11.01 -26.20 -10.38
N SER A 19 9.70 -26.38 -10.61
CA SER A 19 9.00 -25.65 -11.68
C SER A 19 8.90 -24.22 -11.20
N CYS A 20 10.02 -23.50 -11.31
CA CYS A 20 10.01 -22.05 -11.28
C CYS A 20 9.65 -21.66 -12.70
N ASP A 21 8.37 -21.42 -12.98
CA ASP A 21 7.99 -20.70 -14.17
C ASP A 21 8.63 -19.32 -14.05
N SER A 22 9.69 -19.08 -14.82
CA SER A 22 10.35 -17.78 -14.83
C SER A 22 9.40 -16.78 -15.45
N LEU A 23 8.96 -15.80 -14.67
CA LEU A 23 8.17 -14.67 -15.15
C LEU A 23 8.87 -14.00 -16.35
N SER A 24 8.08 -13.50 -17.29
CA SER A 24 8.58 -12.59 -18.32
C SER A 24 9.09 -11.28 -17.70
N LYS A 25 9.92 -10.54 -18.43
CA LYS A 25 10.44 -9.25 -17.96
C LYS A 25 9.31 -8.24 -17.71
N GLU A 26 8.27 -8.33 -18.51
CA GLU A 26 7.10 -7.49 -18.43
C GLU A 26 6.29 -7.80 -17.15
N GLU A 27 6.14 -9.07 -16.79
CA GLU A 27 5.49 -9.50 -15.54
C GLU A 27 6.31 -9.07 -14.31
N GLU A 28 7.63 -9.25 -14.34
CA GLU A 28 8.53 -8.78 -13.27
C GLU A 28 8.41 -7.25 -13.06
N ALA A 29 8.34 -6.49 -14.16
CA ALA A 29 8.17 -5.04 -14.09
C ALA A 29 6.80 -4.64 -13.50
N PHE A 30 5.75 -5.37 -13.87
CA PHE A 30 4.40 -5.18 -13.35
C PHE A 30 4.32 -5.45 -11.84
N ASP A 31 4.84 -6.60 -11.39
CA ASP A 31 4.86 -6.98 -9.98
C ASP A 31 5.67 -6.00 -9.14
N LYS A 32 6.80 -5.54 -9.67
CA LYS A 32 7.61 -4.52 -9.01
C LYS A 32 6.83 -3.20 -8.85
N LYS A 33 6.17 -2.72 -9.90
CA LYS A 33 5.39 -1.48 -9.85
C LYS A 33 4.21 -1.60 -8.87
N MET A 34 3.51 -2.73 -8.91
CA MET A 34 2.46 -3.06 -7.94
C MET A 34 2.99 -2.97 -6.50
N GLN A 35 4.15 -3.57 -6.23
CA GLN A 35 4.76 -3.52 -4.91
C GLN A 35 5.13 -2.10 -4.48
N GLU A 36 5.73 -1.30 -5.39
CA GLU A 36 6.07 0.10 -5.10
C GLU A 36 4.84 0.93 -4.68
N ILE A 37 3.67 0.69 -5.28
CA ILE A 37 2.41 1.37 -4.93
C ILE A 37 1.92 0.94 -3.54
N ILE A 38 1.95 -0.37 -3.27
CA ILE A 38 1.53 -0.91 -1.97
C ILE A 38 2.49 -0.47 -0.85
N ASP A 39 3.79 -0.35 -1.12
CA ASP A 39 4.77 0.17 -0.16
C ASP A 39 4.44 1.60 0.28
N VAL A 40 3.97 2.45 -0.66
CA VAL A 40 3.52 3.82 -0.33
C VAL A 40 2.24 3.81 0.49
N HIS A 41 1.28 2.93 0.19
CA HIS A 41 0.10 2.72 1.03
C HIS A 41 0.48 2.31 2.46
N ASP A 42 1.39 1.33 2.58
CA ASP A 42 1.82 0.78 3.87
C ASP A 42 2.63 1.80 4.70
N GLU A 43 3.30 2.77 4.07
CA GLU A 43 3.98 3.89 4.75
C GLU A 43 3.01 4.70 5.63
N VAL A 44 1.78 4.92 5.14
CA VAL A 44 0.81 5.82 5.78
C VAL A 44 -0.34 5.09 6.47
N MET A 45 -0.56 3.80 6.18
CA MET A 45 -1.57 3.00 6.84
C MET A 45 -1.44 3.01 8.39
N PRO A 46 -0.25 2.87 9.01
CA PRO A 46 -0.10 2.99 10.47
C PRO A 46 -0.57 4.33 11.05
N LYS A 47 -0.62 5.39 10.24
CA LYS A 47 -1.00 6.76 10.67
C LYS A 47 -2.51 6.95 10.78
N MET A 48 -3.34 6.05 10.25
CA MET A 48 -4.80 6.15 10.28
C MET A 48 -5.36 6.19 11.72
N GLY A 49 -4.71 5.49 12.65
CA GLY A 49 -5.02 5.55 14.08
C GLY A 49 -4.73 6.92 14.71
N GLU A 50 -3.59 7.52 14.35
CA GLU A 50 -3.21 8.87 14.77
C GLU A 50 -4.18 9.92 14.23
N MET A 51 -4.54 9.84 12.94
CA MET A 51 -5.55 10.73 12.34
C MET A 51 -6.87 10.69 13.09
N SER A 52 -7.36 9.48 13.40
CA SER A 52 -8.59 9.29 14.18
C SER A 52 -8.52 9.93 15.57
N ALA A 53 -7.36 9.85 16.24
CA ALA A 53 -7.15 10.48 17.53
C ALA A 53 -7.12 12.02 17.43
N LEU A 54 -6.43 12.57 16.42
CA LEU A 54 -6.36 14.00 16.18
C LEU A 54 -7.73 14.59 15.81
N ILE A 55 -8.53 13.89 14.99
CA ILE A 55 -9.91 14.28 14.65
C ILE A 55 -10.75 14.45 15.92
N LYS A 56 -10.71 13.47 16.83
CA LYS A 56 -11.46 13.50 18.10
C LYS A 56 -10.97 14.62 19.02
N ASN A 57 -9.66 14.85 19.07
CA ASN A 57 -9.08 15.92 19.88
C ASN A 57 -9.56 17.30 19.39
N LEU A 58 -9.48 17.55 18.08
CA LEU A 58 -9.97 18.80 17.48
C LEU A 58 -11.47 18.99 17.72
N GLU A 59 -12.27 17.92 17.58
CA GLU A 59 -13.72 17.95 17.84
C GLU A 59 -14.04 18.49 19.23
N SER A 60 -13.36 17.98 20.26
CA SER A 60 -13.55 18.42 21.65
C SER A 60 -13.23 19.90 21.91
N LYS A 61 -12.53 20.57 20.99
CA LYS A 61 -12.05 21.95 21.14
C LYS A 61 -12.82 22.98 20.32
N ILE A 62 -13.69 22.53 19.41
CA ILE A 62 -14.34 23.38 18.42
C ILE A 62 -15.33 24.38 19.05
N ASP A 63 -15.96 24.07 20.18
CA ASP A 63 -16.91 24.97 20.85
C ASP A 63 -16.40 25.53 22.20
N THR A 64 -15.13 25.26 22.53
CA THR A 64 -14.55 25.62 23.83
C THR A 64 -13.45 26.67 23.74
N THR A 65 -13.09 27.13 22.54
CA THR A 65 -11.94 28.02 22.32
C THR A 65 -12.22 29.11 21.29
N ASN A 66 -11.45 30.20 21.33
CA ASN A 66 -11.49 31.25 20.29
C ASN A 66 -10.84 30.82 18.96
N ALA A 67 -10.23 29.62 18.90
CA ALA A 67 -9.53 29.09 17.74
C ALA A 67 -10.40 28.15 16.86
N THR A 68 -11.73 28.15 17.09
CA THR A 68 -12.70 27.27 16.43
C THR A 68 -12.51 27.11 14.93
N ARG A 69 -12.25 28.20 14.19
CA ARG A 69 -12.10 28.14 12.72
C ARG A 69 -10.90 27.28 12.31
N ASN A 70 -9.76 27.46 12.98
CA ASN A 70 -8.55 26.72 12.65
C ASN A 70 -8.70 25.23 13.03
N TYR A 71 -9.39 24.94 14.14
CA TYR A 71 -9.68 23.56 14.53
C TYR A 71 -10.63 22.87 13.56
N LYS A 72 -11.69 23.54 13.12
CA LYS A 72 -12.61 23.02 12.09
C LYS A 72 -11.87 22.68 10.80
N GLN A 73 -11.00 23.59 10.33
CA GLN A 73 -10.25 23.36 9.09
C GLN A 73 -9.26 22.20 9.23
N ALA A 74 -8.48 22.15 10.31
CA ALA A 74 -7.54 21.05 10.53
C ALA A 74 -8.27 19.70 10.66
N GLN A 75 -9.45 19.69 11.30
CA GLN A 75 -10.27 18.49 11.43
C GLN A 75 -10.79 18.02 10.08
N GLN A 76 -11.24 18.95 9.23
CA GLN A 76 -11.72 18.63 7.89
C GLN A 76 -10.59 18.04 7.04
N ASN A 77 -9.41 18.66 7.03
CA ASN A 77 -8.28 18.15 6.26
C ASN A 77 -7.89 16.71 6.65
N LEU A 78 -7.96 16.38 7.95
CA LEU A 78 -7.74 15.01 8.42
C LEU A 78 -8.83 14.05 7.93
N LYS A 79 -10.10 14.46 7.96
CA LYS A 79 -11.20 13.64 7.44
C LYS A 79 -11.05 13.40 5.94
N ASP A 80 -10.74 14.45 5.18
CA ASP A 80 -10.53 14.34 3.73
C ASP A 80 -9.39 13.37 3.40
N GLY A 81 -8.27 13.43 4.14
CA GLY A 81 -7.18 12.46 3.95
C GLY A 81 -7.54 11.03 4.37
N TYR A 82 -8.35 10.88 5.43
CA TYR A 82 -8.82 9.57 5.89
C TYR A 82 -9.76 8.93 4.87
N ASP A 83 -10.69 9.72 4.34
CA ASP A 83 -11.67 9.27 3.35
C ASP A 83 -10.97 8.96 2.02
N PHE A 84 -10.00 9.78 1.60
CA PHE A 84 -9.20 9.49 0.41
C PHE A 84 -8.48 8.13 0.50
N MET A 85 -7.91 7.76 1.65
CA MET A 85 -7.32 6.43 1.83
C MET A 85 -8.35 5.31 1.60
N MET A 86 -9.55 5.46 2.14
CA MET A 86 -10.60 4.44 2.03
C MET A 86 -11.16 4.34 0.61
N GLU A 87 -11.37 5.48 -0.04
CA GLU A 87 -11.84 5.55 -1.43
C GLU A 87 -10.81 4.95 -2.38
N TRP A 88 -9.55 5.36 -2.24
CA TRP A 88 -8.44 4.83 -3.04
C TRP A 88 -8.29 3.33 -2.86
N MET A 89 -8.28 2.82 -1.62
CA MET A 89 -8.14 1.37 -1.36
C MET A 89 -9.31 0.57 -1.95
N SER A 90 -10.54 1.09 -1.84
CA SER A 90 -11.72 0.46 -2.43
C SER A 90 -11.60 0.38 -3.95
N ASP A 91 -11.29 1.49 -4.61
CA ASP A 91 -11.16 1.56 -6.07
C ASP A 91 -9.97 0.73 -6.59
N PHE A 92 -8.82 0.82 -5.93
CA PHE A 92 -7.64 0.01 -6.24
C PHE A 92 -7.95 -1.49 -6.17
N SER A 93 -8.66 -1.94 -5.13
CA SER A 93 -9.04 -3.36 -4.97
C SER A 93 -10.00 -3.88 -6.05
N GLN A 94 -10.78 -2.98 -6.67
CA GLN A 94 -11.66 -3.34 -7.80
C GLN A 94 -10.87 -3.46 -9.10
N LYS A 95 -9.86 -2.60 -9.30
CA LYS A 95 -8.95 -2.63 -10.47
C LYS A 95 -7.97 -3.81 -10.41
N PHE A 96 -7.55 -4.17 -9.19
CA PHE A 96 -6.59 -5.23 -8.90
C PHE A 96 -7.08 -6.19 -7.81
N PRO A 97 -8.07 -7.06 -8.11
CA PRO A 97 -8.58 -8.04 -7.16
C PRO A 97 -7.50 -9.00 -6.68
N HIS A 98 -7.54 -9.37 -5.39
CA HIS A 98 -6.57 -10.33 -4.83
C HIS A 98 -6.60 -11.71 -5.49
N ASP A 99 -7.75 -12.11 -6.04
CA ASP A 99 -7.93 -13.40 -6.72
C ASP A 99 -7.25 -13.44 -8.10
N ASP A 100 -6.85 -12.28 -8.66
CA ASP A 100 -6.17 -12.20 -9.96
C ASP A 100 -4.69 -12.64 -9.88
N LYS A 101 -4.11 -12.87 -8.69
CA LYS A 101 -2.68 -13.21 -8.53
C LYS A 101 -2.25 -14.51 -9.22
N ASN A 102 -3.18 -15.40 -9.54
CA ASN A 102 -2.93 -16.65 -10.26
C ASN A 102 -3.43 -16.63 -11.71
N LYS A 103 -3.91 -15.47 -12.20
CA LYS A 103 -4.39 -15.33 -13.56
C LYS A 103 -3.22 -14.97 -14.47
N GLU A 104 -2.85 -15.87 -15.38
CA GLU A 104 -1.95 -15.54 -16.48
C GLU A 104 -2.60 -14.43 -17.33
N LEU A 105 -1.95 -13.26 -17.39
CA LEU A 105 -2.39 -12.14 -18.20
C LEU A 105 -1.69 -12.22 -19.56
N SER A 106 -2.42 -11.94 -20.64
CA SER A 106 -1.76 -11.71 -21.93
C SER A 106 -0.89 -10.44 -21.87
N ASN A 107 0.13 -10.36 -22.72
CA ASN A 107 0.98 -9.16 -22.83
C ASN A 107 0.17 -7.89 -23.13
N GLU A 108 -0.96 -8.00 -23.85
CA GLU A 108 -1.85 -6.86 -24.11
C GLU A 108 -2.55 -6.39 -22.83
N GLU A 109 -3.13 -7.32 -22.06
CA GLU A 109 -3.77 -7.01 -20.78
C GLU A 109 -2.78 -6.44 -19.76
N LEU A 110 -1.56 -6.99 -19.72
CA LEU A 110 -0.49 -6.52 -18.84
C LEU A 110 -0.09 -5.08 -19.15
N ASN A 111 0.04 -4.74 -20.44
CA ASN A 111 0.33 -3.36 -20.87
C ASN A 111 -0.81 -2.38 -20.53
N VAL A 112 -2.07 -2.81 -20.60
CA VAL A 112 -3.21 -1.98 -20.19
C VAL A 112 -3.19 -1.76 -18.67
N LYS A 113 -3.01 -2.83 -17.88
CA LYS A 113 -2.95 -2.74 -16.42
C LYS A 113 -1.74 -1.96 -15.93
N MET A 114 -0.60 -2.01 -16.62
CA MET A 114 0.58 -1.19 -16.30
C MET A 114 0.28 0.31 -16.35
N LYS A 115 -0.44 0.78 -17.39
CA LYS A 115 -0.84 2.20 -17.49
C LYS A 115 -1.79 2.63 -16.37
N ILE A 116 -2.63 1.71 -15.90
CA ILE A 116 -3.49 1.97 -14.74
C ILE A 116 -2.60 2.10 -13.51
N LEU A 117 -1.64 1.19 -13.27
CA LEU A 117 -0.70 1.30 -12.16
C LEU A 117 0.11 2.61 -12.17
N GLU A 118 0.52 3.10 -13.34
CA GLU A 118 1.19 4.40 -13.45
C GLU A 118 0.31 5.57 -12.96
N GLN A 119 -1.02 5.48 -13.12
CA GLN A 119 -1.96 6.44 -12.58
C GLN A 119 -2.15 6.26 -11.08
N GLU A 120 -2.32 5.03 -10.61
CA GLU A 120 -2.41 4.70 -9.18
C GLU A 120 -1.17 5.15 -8.39
N GLU A 121 0.01 5.07 -9.00
CA GLU A 121 1.25 5.53 -8.38
C GLU A 121 1.24 7.04 -8.11
N VAL A 122 0.61 7.83 -8.98
CA VAL A 122 0.45 9.27 -8.75
C VAL A 122 -0.55 9.49 -7.62
N GLU A 123 -1.71 8.84 -7.69
CA GLU A 123 -2.79 8.99 -6.70
C GLU A 123 -2.33 8.58 -5.28
N VAL A 124 -1.65 7.45 -5.14
CA VAL A 124 -1.17 6.97 -3.83
C VAL A 124 -0.10 7.89 -3.22
N LYS A 125 0.71 8.57 -4.06
CA LYS A 125 1.68 9.57 -3.59
C LYS A 125 1.01 10.86 -3.14
N GLU A 126 -0.02 11.30 -3.86
CA GLU A 126 -0.85 12.44 -3.44
C GLU A 126 -1.58 12.14 -2.13
N LEU A 127 -2.13 10.93 -2.01
CA LEU A 127 -2.73 10.42 -0.77
C LEU A 127 -1.73 10.46 0.40
N ARG A 128 -0.51 9.93 0.20
CA ARG A 128 0.56 9.97 1.21
C ARG A 128 0.85 11.40 1.67
N ASP A 129 1.02 12.31 0.72
CA ASP A 129 1.37 13.71 1.00
C ASP A 129 0.22 14.42 1.72
N GLN A 130 -1.04 14.14 1.36
CA GLN A 130 -2.22 14.66 2.04
C GLN A 130 -2.36 14.15 3.49
N ILE A 131 -2.12 12.86 3.71
CA ILE A 131 -2.11 12.28 5.07
C ILE A 131 -1.03 12.94 5.92
N ASN A 132 0.21 12.97 5.44
CA ASN A 132 1.32 13.53 6.21
C ASN A 132 1.13 15.03 6.52
N SER A 133 0.70 15.81 5.52
CA SER A 133 0.46 17.26 5.70
C SER A 133 -0.74 17.57 6.61
N SER A 134 -1.82 16.79 6.54
CA SER A 134 -2.99 16.97 7.42
C SER A 134 -2.66 16.67 8.88
N ILE A 135 -1.87 15.61 9.14
CA ILE A 135 -1.35 15.29 10.48
C ILE A 135 -0.46 16.43 11.00
N GLN A 136 0.50 16.88 10.19
CA GLN A 136 1.41 17.97 10.58
C GLN A 136 0.64 19.25 10.92
N ASN A 137 -0.35 19.63 10.09
CA ASN A 137 -1.20 20.79 10.33
C ASN A 137 -1.98 20.64 11.65
N ALA A 138 -2.63 19.50 11.86
CA ALA A 138 -3.38 19.25 13.08
C ALA A 138 -2.51 19.31 14.34
N LYS A 139 -1.31 18.71 14.32
CA LYS A 139 -0.34 18.81 15.42
C LYS A 139 0.08 20.26 15.68
N SER A 140 0.40 21.01 14.64
CA SER A 140 0.80 22.42 14.73
C SER A 140 -0.30 23.28 15.37
N VAL A 141 -1.53 23.13 14.90
CA VAL A 141 -2.69 23.85 15.42
C VAL A 141 -3.02 23.45 16.87
N LEU A 142 -2.81 22.19 17.24
CA LEU A 142 -2.94 21.70 18.62
C LEU A 142 -1.72 21.99 19.51
N LYS A 143 -0.63 22.51 18.95
CA LYS A 143 0.67 22.72 19.60
C LYS A 143 1.25 21.45 20.21
N ILE A 144 1.09 20.32 19.53
CA ILE A 144 1.71 19.04 19.89
C ILE A 144 3.12 19.02 19.27
N THR A 145 4.15 18.87 20.10
CA THR A 145 5.53 18.64 19.65
C THR A 145 5.76 17.14 19.52
N GLU A 146 6.43 16.71 18.45
CA GLU A 146 6.92 15.33 18.36
C GLU A 146 8.04 15.16 19.38
N GLU A 147 7.82 14.32 20.39
CA GLU A 147 8.92 13.79 21.18
C GLU A 147 9.58 12.71 20.31
N GLU A 148 10.82 12.97 19.88
CA GLU A 148 11.68 12.05 19.13
C GLU A 148 11.97 10.75 19.91
#